data_AF-A0A960RZC7-F1
#
_entry.id   AF-A0A960RZC7-F1
#
_cell.length_a   1.000
_cell.length_b   1.000
_cell.length_c   1.000
_cell.angle_alpha   90.00
_cell.angle_beta   90.00
_cell.angle_gamma   90.00
#
_symmetry.space_group_name_H-M   'P 1'
#
loop_
_entity.id
_entity.type
_entity.pdbx_description
1 polymer ?
#
loop_
_entity_poly.entity_id
_entity_poly.type
_entity_poly.pdbx_seq_one_letter_code
_entity_poly.pdbx_strand_id
1 'polypeptide(L)'
;MLRILKNFTLNLLACLATFSCQSVDQANSYADPPEELMPLSWMIGDWEDDEGDINVTYSWKWDLDKSFMVQSFTLKDQDDNPLSGRQILGWDPNEQIIRSWIFDSDGGFGESEWNYDEGTWYVNTVYTDGDGEKGSATQIYKLIDEKTLEYSQNSADMGGQFIPNEGPYKFVRKR
;
A
#
# COMPACT_ATOMS: atom_id res chain seq x y z
N MET A 1 42.42 14.04 40.23
CA MET A 1 42.98 13.64 38.92
C MET A 1 42.02 14.13 37.83
N LEU A 2 42.48 14.37 36.59
CA LEU A 2 41.76 14.99 35.44
C LEU A 2 40.25 14.61 35.32
N ARG A 3 39.27 15.49 35.06
CA ARG A 3 39.03 16.55 34.03
C ARG A 3 38.78 16.03 32.60
N ILE A 4 37.78 16.66 31.94
CA ILE A 4 37.48 16.75 30.47
C ILE A 4 36.76 15.51 29.88
N LEU A 5 35.66 15.57 29.09
CA LEU A 5 34.63 16.59 28.67
C LEU A 5 33.29 15.81 28.36
N LYS A 6 32.04 16.31 28.52
CA LYS A 6 31.11 17.05 27.59
C LYS A 6 30.86 16.41 26.21
N ASN A 7 29.68 16.43 25.57
CA ASN A 7 28.33 17.05 25.71
C ASN A 7 27.36 16.23 24.78
N PHE A 8 26.02 16.34 24.68
CA PHE A 8 25.05 17.41 24.93
C PHE A 8 23.62 16.84 25.16
N THR A 9 22.68 17.70 25.57
CA THR A 9 21.31 17.37 26.02
C THR A 9 20.24 17.43 24.93
N LEU A 10 19.11 16.73 25.12
CA LEU A 10 17.81 17.42 25.13
C LEU A 10 16.77 16.74 26.04
N ASN A 11 15.94 17.58 26.64
CA ASN A 11 14.82 17.27 27.54
C ASN A 11 13.72 18.32 27.21
N LEU A 12 12.52 18.23 27.81
CA LEU A 12 11.41 19.21 27.70
C LEU A 12 10.64 19.22 26.34
N LEU A 13 9.35 19.60 26.25
CA LEU A 13 8.40 20.10 27.27
C LEU A 13 6.94 19.76 26.88
N ALA A 14 6.07 19.44 27.84
CA ALA A 14 4.62 19.39 27.64
C ALA A 14 4.01 20.80 27.77
N CYS A 15 3.13 21.19 26.84
CA CYS A 15 2.43 22.48 26.90
C CYS A 15 0.92 22.27 27.14
N LEU A 16 0.43 22.81 28.26
CA LEU A 16 -0.99 22.80 28.62
C LEU A 16 -1.72 23.95 27.90
N ALA A 17 -2.72 23.62 27.10
CA ALA A 17 -3.75 24.56 26.69
C ALA A 17 -5.04 24.28 27.48
N THR A 18 -5.40 25.18 28.40
CA THR A 18 -6.70 25.13 29.06
C THR A 18 -7.80 25.59 28.10
N PHE A 19 -8.61 24.66 27.60
CA PHE A 19 -9.93 24.98 27.08
C PHE A 19 -11.01 24.36 27.97
N SER A 20 -12.06 25.14 28.21
CA SER A 20 -13.22 24.73 29.00
C SER A 20 -13.88 23.49 28.42
N CYS A 21 -14.32 22.57 29.28
CA CYS A 21 -15.24 21.50 28.89
C CYS A 21 -16.55 22.12 28.38
N GLN A 22 -16.67 22.23 27.06
CA GLN A 22 -17.95 22.28 26.36
C GLN A 22 -18.21 20.88 25.84
N SER A 23 -19.42 20.38 26.04
CA SER A 23 -19.85 19.08 25.53
C SER A 23 -19.83 19.11 24.01
N VAL A 24 -18.82 18.48 23.40
CA VAL A 24 -18.84 18.19 21.97
C VAL A 24 -19.82 17.05 21.78
N ASP A 25 -20.98 17.35 21.21
CA ASP A 25 -21.85 16.34 20.61
C ASP A 25 -21.05 15.66 19.48
N GLN A 26 -20.45 14.50 19.76
CA GLN A 26 -19.66 13.73 18.79
C GLN A 26 -20.58 13.08 17.75
N ALA A 27 -21.08 13.89 16.82
CA ALA A 27 -21.32 13.40 15.47
C ALA A 27 -19.96 13.01 14.87
N ASN A 28 -19.79 11.75 14.49
CA ASN A 28 -18.51 11.21 14.06
C ASN A 28 -18.16 11.74 12.65
N SER A 29 -17.61 12.96 12.56
CA SER A 29 -17.09 13.52 11.31
C SER A 29 -15.71 12.94 11.03
N TYR A 30 -15.68 11.78 10.37
CA TYR A 30 -14.45 11.29 9.75
C TYR A 30 -13.92 12.37 8.79
N ALA A 31 -12.60 12.60 8.80
CA ALA A 31 -11.98 13.46 7.79
C ALA A 31 -12.29 12.93 6.37
N ASP A 32 -12.32 13.83 5.39
CA ASP A 32 -12.34 13.42 3.99
C ASP A 32 -10.94 12.92 3.59
N PRO A 33 -10.83 11.95 2.65
CA PRO A 33 -9.53 11.47 2.21
C PRO A 33 -8.71 12.61 1.58
N PRO A 34 -7.37 12.54 1.61
CA PRO A 34 -6.51 13.43 0.83
C PRO A 34 -6.95 13.46 -0.64
N GLU A 35 -7.03 14.65 -1.24
CA GLU A 35 -7.46 14.83 -2.64
C GLU A 35 -6.59 14.00 -3.60
N GLU A 36 -5.32 13.80 -3.24
CA GLU A 36 -4.33 13.05 -4.00
C GLU A 36 -4.59 11.54 -3.98
N LEU A 37 -5.27 10.99 -2.96
CA LEU A 37 -5.68 9.59 -2.89
C LEU A 37 -7.08 9.34 -3.48
N MET A 38 -7.90 10.38 -3.67
CA MET A 38 -9.24 10.25 -4.26
C MET A 38 -9.28 9.56 -5.64
N PRO A 39 -8.31 9.77 -6.56
CA PRO A 39 -8.19 9.02 -7.80
C PRO A 39 -8.04 7.49 -7.66
N LEU A 40 -7.66 6.99 -6.49
CA LEU A 40 -7.59 5.55 -6.17
C LEU A 40 -8.81 5.03 -5.39
N SER A 41 -9.78 5.89 -5.05
CA SER A 41 -10.96 5.53 -4.26
C SER A 41 -11.80 4.39 -4.85
N TRP A 42 -11.71 4.15 -6.16
CA TRP A 42 -12.34 3.00 -6.83
C TRP A 42 -11.79 1.65 -6.35
N MET A 43 -10.54 1.58 -5.87
CA MET A 43 -9.96 0.33 -5.35
C MET A 43 -10.67 -0.16 -4.09
N ILE A 44 -11.25 0.74 -3.28
CA ILE A 44 -11.92 0.42 -2.02
C ILE A 44 -13.00 -0.64 -2.21
N GLY A 45 -13.03 -1.64 -1.32
CA GLY A 45 -13.88 -2.81 -1.39
C GLY A 45 -13.10 -4.11 -1.67
N ASP A 46 -13.85 -5.18 -1.86
CA ASP A 46 -13.31 -6.54 -2.02
C ASP A 46 -13.29 -6.96 -3.50
N TRP A 47 -12.22 -7.64 -3.91
CA TRP A 47 -11.97 -8.09 -5.27
C TRP A 47 -11.42 -9.53 -5.29
N GLU A 48 -11.67 -10.26 -6.37
CA GLU A 48 -11.04 -11.56 -6.65
C GLU A 48 -10.70 -11.71 -8.14
N ASP A 49 -9.73 -12.55 -8.46
CA ASP A 49 -9.46 -12.99 -9.83
C ASP A 49 -10.65 -13.79 -10.38
N ASP A 50 -11.05 -13.51 -11.62
CA ASP A 50 -12.18 -14.11 -12.32
C ASP A 50 -11.80 -15.40 -13.08
N GLU A 51 -10.54 -15.52 -13.55
CA GLU A 51 -10.14 -16.53 -14.56
C GLU A 51 -8.75 -17.19 -14.31
N GLY A 52 -8.01 -16.83 -13.24
CA GLY A 52 -6.65 -17.34 -12.96
C GLY A 52 -6.55 -18.77 -12.37
N ASP A 53 -5.43 -19.44 -12.67
CA ASP A 53 -5.01 -20.71 -12.02
C ASP A 53 -4.63 -20.55 -10.53
N ILE A 54 -4.38 -19.31 -10.10
CA ILE A 54 -4.01 -18.91 -8.74
C ILE A 54 -5.21 -18.15 -8.15
N ASN A 55 -5.71 -18.55 -6.99
CA ASN A 55 -6.81 -17.80 -6.37
C ASN A 55 -6.24 -16.56 -5.66
N VAL A 56 -6.47 -15.38 -6.24
CA VAL A 56 -6.04 -14.10 -5.68
C VAL A 56 -7.25 -13.32 -5.17
N THR A 57 -7.16 -12.81 -3.94
CA THR A 57 -8.18 -11.97 -3.32
C THR A 57 -7.58 -10.71 -2.71
N TYR A 58 -8.27 -9.58 -2.87
CA TYR A 58 -7.89 -8.28 -2.30
C TYR A 58 -9.06 -7.69 -1.51
N SER A 59 -8.75 -7.02 -0.40
CA SER A 59 -9.70 -6.24 0.39
C SER A 59 -9.09 -4.89 0.71
N TRP A 60 -9.65 -3.82 0.15
CA TRP A 60 -9.16 -2.45 0.28
C TRP A 60 -10.08 -1.63 1.16
N LYS A 61 -9.51 -0.94 2.14
CA LYS A 61 -10.24 -0.03 3.04
C LYS A 61 -9.48 1.28 3.25
N TRP A 62 -10.20 2.32 3.64
CA TRP A 62 -9.60 3.49 4.28
C TRP A 62 -9.18 3.14 5.71
N ASP A 63 -8.09 3.72 6.19
CA ASP A 63 -7.61 3.61 7.57
C ASP A 63 -7.06 4.96 8.07
N LEU A 64 -6.86 5.08 9.38
CA LEU A 64 -6.34 6.28 10.06
C LEU A 64 -7.05 7.57 9.59
N ASP A 65 -8.36 7.65 9.84
CA ASP A 65 -9.25 8.74 9.42
C ASP A 65 -9.21 9.04 7.90
N LYS A 66 -9.04 7.98 7.10
CA LYS A 66 -8.90 8.01 5.63
C LYS A 66 -7.61 8.68 5.12
N SER A 67 -6.64 8.93 5.98
CA SER A 67 -5.32 9.45 5.58
C SER A 67 -4.52 8.42 4.77
N PHE A 68 -4.84 7.13 4.92
CA PHE A 68 -4.20 6.02 4.21
C PHE A 68 -5.23 5.04 3.65
N MET A 69 -4.87 4.34 2.58
CA MET A 69 -5.58 3.15 2.12
C MET A 69 -4.80 1.91 2.55
N VAL A 70 -5.50 0.88 3.02
CA VAL A 70 -4.89 -0.39 3.44
C VAL A 70 -5.51 -1.53 2.65
N GLN A 71 -4.66 -2.29 1.96
CA GLN A 71 -5.00 -3.56 1.34
C GLN A 71 -4.72 -4.71 2.31
N SER A 72 -5.59 -5.71 2.30
CA SER A 72 -5.27 -7.09 2.70
C SER A 72 -5.32 -7.97 1.46
N PHE A 73 -4.33 -8.84 1.28
CA PHE A 73 -4.32 -9.78 0.15
C PHE A 73 -4.09 -11.22 0.60
N THR A 74 -4.53 -12.16 -0.25
CA THR A 74 -4.16 -13.57 -0.17
C THR A 74 -4.09 -14.14 -1.59
N LEU A 75 -2.98 -14.79 -1.90
CA LEU A 75 -2.75 -15.59 -3.09
C LEU A 75 -2.71 -17.06 -2.65
N LYS A 76 -3.28 -17.96 -3.45
CA LYS A 76 -3.17 -19.42 -3.27
C LYS A 76 -2.70 -20.05 -4.57
N ASP A 77 -1.57 -20.75 -4.51
CA ASP A 77 -1.05 -21.49 -5.65
C ASP A 77 -1.87 -22.76 -5.97
N GLN A 78 -1.43 -23.53 -6.96
CA GLN A 78 -2.09 -24.76 -7.38
C GLN A 78 -2.08 -25.88 -6.32
N ASP A 79 -1.20 -25.78 -5.32
CA ASP A 79 -1.06 -26.71 -4.19
C ASP A 79 -1.80 -26.21 -2.92
N ASP A 80 -2.57 -25.12 -3.04
CA ASP A 80 -3.29 -24.40 -1.98
C ASP A 80 -2.40 -23.77 -0.89
N ASN A 81 -1.11 -23.55 -1.17
CA ASN A 81 -0.21 -22.82 -0.26
C ASN A 81 -0.59 -21.33 -0.26
N PRO A 82 -0.92 -20.73 0.91
CA PRO A 82 -1.35 -19.34 0.96
C PRO A 82 -0.19 -18.40 1.23
N LEU A 83 0.12 -17.51 0.27
CA LEU A 83 0.88 -16.29 0.54
C LEU A 83 -0.11 -15.18 0.90
N SER A 84 0.08 -14.49 2.03
CA SER A 84 -0.83 -13.44 2.48
C SER A 84 -0.09 -12.20 2.91
N GLY A 85 -0.74 -11.04 2.88
CA GLY A 85 -0.04 -9.81 3.25
C GLY A 85 -0.92 -8.59 3.43
N ARG A 86 -0.23 -7.45 3.54
CA ARG A 86 -0.78 -6.12 3.73
C ARG A 86 -0.03 -5.12 2.87
N GLN A 87 -0.76 -4.19 2.26
CA GLN A 87 -0.18 -3.01 1.64
C GLN A 87 -0.79 -1.76 2.29
N ILE A 88 0.03 -0.72 2.49
CA ILE A 88 -0.40 0.58 3.00
C ILE A 88 -0.02 1.63 1.96
N LEU A 89 -0.97 2.44 1.51
CA LEU A 89 -0.79 3.55 0.56
C LEU A 89 -1.02 4.87 1.29
N GLY A 90 -0.16 5.85 1.00
CA GLY A 90 -0.28 7.22 1.50
C GLY A 90 0.26 8.24 0.52
N TRP A 91 -0.13 9.49 0.71
CA TRP A 91 0.45 10.63 0.00
C TRP A 91 1.75 11.06 0.68
N ASP A 92 2.83 11.21 -0.09
CA ASP A 92 4.07 11.84 0.35
C ASP A 92 4.07 13.32 -0.09
N PRO A 93 3.84 14.28 0.84
CA PRO A 93 3.79 15.70 0.50
C PRO A 93 5.17 16.32 0.27
N ASN A 94 6.27 15.61 0.54
CA ASN A 94 7.63 16.10 0.28
C ASN A 94 8.04 15.82 -1.17
N GLU A 95 7.85 14.57 -1.61
CA GLU A 95 8.14 14.13 -2.98
C GLU A 95 6.97 14.39 -3.95
N GLN A 96 5.80 14.77 -3.43
CA GLN A 96 4.55 14.97 -4.18
C GLN A 96 4.13 13.74 -5.00
N ILE A 97 4.20 12.56 -4.37
CA ILE A 97 3.87 11.27 -4.99
C ILE A 97 3.09 10.37 -4.04
N ILE A 98 2.25 9.49 -4.58
CA ILE A 98 1.63 8.43 -3.79
C ILE A 98 2.67 7.32 -3.61
N ARG A 99 2.95 6.96 -2.35
CA ARG A 99 3.87 5.87 -1.99
C ARG A 99 3.10 4.74 -1.34
N SER A 100 3.61 3.52 -1.49
CA SER A 100 3.09 2.37 -0.76
C SER A 100 4.18 1.51 -0.13
N TRP A 101 3.81 0.77 0.90
CA TRP A 101 4.63 -0.26 1.52
C TRP A 101 3.87 -1.57 1.56
N ILE A 102 4.52 -2.64 1.13
CA ILE A 102 3.97 -4.01 1.13
C ILE A 102 4.72 -4.87 2.14
N PHE A 103 4.00 -5.79 2.79
CA PHE A 103 4.52 -6.77 3.74
C PHE A 103 3.76 -8.09 3.57
N ASP A 104 4.45 -9.22 3.58
CA ASP A 104 3.85 -10.56 3.42
C ASP A 104 4.15 -11.52 4.58
N SER A 105 3.54 -12.71 4.51
CA SER A 105 3.61 -13.75 5.53
C SER A 105 4.94 -14.50 5.59
N ASP A 106 5.77 -14.41 4.54
CA ASP A 106 7.05 -15.10 4.45
C ASP A 106 8.19 -14.19 4.99
N GLY A 107 7.85 -12.96 5.36
CA GLY A 107 8.74 -11.98 5.97
C GLY A 107 9.28 -10.94 4.99
N GLY A 108 8.84 -10.98 3.74
CA GLY A 108 9.20 -10.01 2.72
C GLY A 108 8.53 -8.65 2.92
N PHE A 109 9.17 -7.63 2.38
CA PHE A 109 8.69 -6.25 2.42
C PHE A 109 9.20 -5.44 1.21
N GLY A 110 8.45 -4.41 0.84
CA GLY A 110 8.85 -3.52 -0.25
C GLY A 110 8.23 -2.14 -0.15
N GLU A 111 8.70 -1.24 -1.00
CA GLU A 111 8.13 0.09 -1.22
C GLU A 111 7.85 0.33 -2.70
N SER A 112 6.83 1.14 -2.99
CA SER A 112 6.43 1.44 -4.37
C SER A 112 6.05 2.91 -4.58
N GLU A 113 6.26 3.38 -5.80
CA GLU A 113 5.88 4.71 -6.29
C GLU A 113 4.79 4.60 -7.36
N TRP A 114 3.68 5.31 -7.14
CA TRP A 114 2.49 5.23 -7.98
C TRP A 114 2.41 6.43 -8.93
N ASN A 115 2.38 6.15 -10.22
CA ASN A 115 2.31 7.12 -11.30
C ASN A 115 1.04 6.90 -12.12
N TYR A 116 0.32 7.96 -12.48
CA TYR A 116 -0.89 7.87 -13.28
C TYR A 116 -0.66 8.46 -14.67
N ASP A 117 -1.01 7.69 -15.70
CA ASP A 117 -0.95 8.12 -17.10
C ASP A 117 -2.12 7.53 -17.90
N GLU A 118 -2.81 8.37 -18.68
CA GLU A 118 -3.95 8.05 -19.56
C GLU A 118 -4.97 7.00 -19.04
N GLY A 119 -5.36 7.06 -17.76
CA GLY A 119 -6.34 6.13 -17.16
C GLY A 119 -5.73 4.86 -16.55
N THR A 120 -4.41 4.76 -16.51
CA THR A 120 -3.64 3.60 -16.05
C THR A 120 -2.70 4.02 -14.92
N TRP A 121 -2.59 3.19 -13.89
CA TRP A 121 -1.64 3.35 -12.81
C TRP A 121 -0.43 2.44 -13.02
N TYR A 122 0.76 3.01 -12.98
CA TYR A 122 2.04 2.34 -13.06
C TYR A 122 2.72 2.43 -11.69
N VAL A 123 2.96 1.29 -11.07
CA VAL A 123 3.42 1.16 -9.69
C VAL A 123 4.77 0.48 -9.69
N ASN A 124 5.83 1.28 -9.63
CA ASN A 124 7.20 0.79 -9.62
C ASN A 124 7.56 0.38 -8.20
N THR A 125 7.89 -0.89 -7.99
CA THR A 125 8.12 -1.50 -6.68
C THR A 125 9.56 -1.97 -6.56
N VAL A 126 10.17 -1.75 -5.41
CA VAL A 126 11.40 -2.41 -4.97
C VAL A 126 11.08 -3.23 -3.73
N TYR A 127 11.51 -4.49 -3.71
CA TYR A 127 11.11 -5.48 -2.72
C TYR A 127 12.31 -6.30 -2.24
N THR A 128 12.21 -6.82 -1.02
CA THR A 128 13.16 -7.76 -0.42
C THR A 128 12.35 -8.89 0.19
N ASP A 129 12.65 -10.14 -0.19
CA ASP A 129 11.93 -11.32 0.30
C ASP A 129 12.39 -11.76 1.71
N GLY A 130 11.80 -12.84 2.22
CA GLY A 130 12.12 -13.41 3.53
C GLY A 130 13.55 -13.95 3.67
N ASP A 131 14.21 -14.34 2.56
CA ASP A 131 15.59 -14.80 2.51
C ASP A 131 16.60 -13.64 2.30
N GLY A 132 16.10 -12.43 2.02
CA GLY A 132 16.90 -11.22 1.80
C GLY A 132 17.31 -11.01 0.35
N GLU A 133 16.78 -11.79 -0.59
CA GLU A 133 16.93 -11.55 -2.02
C GLU A 133 16.14 -10.30 -2.42
N LYS A 134 16.68 -9.56 -3.39
CA LYS A 134 16.08 -8.29 -3.84
C LYS A 134 15.48 -8.44 -5.22
N GLY A 135 14.32 -7.82 -5.39
CA GLY A 135 13.62 -7.75 -6.67
C GLY A 135 12.99 -6.39 -6.90
N SER A 136 12.54 -6.21 -8.13
CA SER A 136 11.75 -5.06 -8.56
C SER A 136 10.68 -5.49 -9.56
N ALA A 137 9.63 -4.68 -9.70
CA ALA A 137 8.59 -4.90 -10.70
C ALA A 137 7.83 -3.60 -11.00
N THR A 138 7.31 -3.47 -12.22
CA THR A 138 6.27 -2.48 -12.55
C THR A 138 4.92 -3.19 -12.57
N GLN A 139 4.12 -2.96 -11.54
CA GLN A 139 2.71 -3.37 -11.50
C GLN A 139 1.87 -2.35 -12.27
N ILE A 140 0.85 -2.80 -12.98
CA ILE A 140 0.00 -1.96 -13.82
C ILE A 140 -1.46 -2.23 -13.45
N TYR A 141 -2.19 -1.19 -13.07
CA TYR A 141 -3.61 -1.27 -12.70
C TYR A 141 -4.44 -0.38 -13.61
N LYS A 142 -5.49 -0.95 -14.21
CA LYS A 142 -6.40 -0.22 -15.10
C LYS A 142 -7.85 -0.56 -14.80
N LEU A 143 -8.62 0.43 -14.36
CA LEU A 143 -10.06 0.27 -14.17
C LEU A 143 -10.76 0.24 -15.54
N ILE A 144 -11.49 -0.84 -15.82
CA ILE A 144 -12.23 -1.03 -17.07
C ILE A 144 -13.67 -0.54 -16.92
N ASP A 145 -14.30 -0.87 -15.79
CA ASP A 145 -15.61 -0.39 -15.36
C ASP A 145 -15.69 -0.42 -13.82
N GLU A 146 -16.82 -0.02 -13.23
CA GLU A 146 -17.04 0.05 -11.77
C GLU A 146 -16.72 -1.24 -10.99
N LYS A 147 -16.68 -2.40 -11.67
CA LYS A 147 -16.56 -3.74 -11.09
C LYS A 147 -15.44 -4.59 -11.72
N THR A 148 -14.76 -4.08 -12.74
CA THR A 148 -13.73 -4.83 -13.49
C THR A 148 -12.41 -4.05 -13.52
N LEU A 149 -11.36 -4.68 -13.01
CA LEU A 149 -9.98 -4.17 -12.97
C LEU A 149 -9.08 -5.11 -13.81
N GLU A 150 -8.26 -4.54 -14.69
CA GLU A 150 -7.12 -5.25 -15.29
C GLU A 150 -5.85 -5.00 -14.46
N TYR A 151 -5.13 -6.08 -14.15
CA TYR A 151 -3.83 -6.07 -13.45
C TYR A 151 -2.76 -6.76 -14.31
N SER A 152 -1.57 -6.17 -14.41
CA SER A 152 -0.40 -6.79 -15.04
C SER A 152 0.87 -6.56 -14.22
N GLN A 153 1.83 -7.46 -14.34
CA GLN A 153 3.17 -7.32 -13.76
C GLN A 153 4.21 -7.40 -14.87
N ASN A 154 4.98 -6.33 -15.04
CA ASN A 154 5.97 -6.20 -16.10
C ASN A 154 7.35 -5.89 -15.52
N SER A 155 8.39 -6.19 -16.31
CA SER A 155 9.78 -5.81 -16.01
C SER A 155 10.26 -6.35 -14.65
N ALA A 156 9.74 -7.50 -14.24
CA ALA A 156 10.00 -8.06 -12.92
C ALA A 156 11.39 -8.73 -12.87
N ASP A 157 12.09 -8.59 -11.74
CA ASP A 157 13.31 -9.32 -11.44
C ASP A 157 13.37 -9.78 -9.97
N MET A 158 14.10 -10.86 -9.73
CA MET A 158 14.46 -11.32 -8.37
C MET A 158 15.89 -11.89 -8.42
N GLY A 159 16.76 -11.40 -7.54
CA GLY A 159 18.18 -11.80 -7.50
C GLY A 159 18.96 -11.46 -8.78
N GLY A 160 18.45 -10.53 -9.59
CA GLY A 160 18.96 -10.25 -10.94
C GLY A 160 18.56 -11.26 -12.02
N GLN A 161 17.65 -12.19 -11.72
CA GLN A 161 16.98 -13.03 -12.72
C GLN A 161 15.71 -12.35 -13.21
N PHE A 162 15.57 -12.20 -14.52
CA PHE A 162 14.37 -11.63 -15.14
C PHE A 162 13.19 -12.60 -15.06
N ILE A 163 12.06 -12.13 -14.53
CA ILE A 163 10.79 -12.85 -14.48
C ILE A 163 9.95 -12.40 -15.70
N PRO A 164 9.37 -13.32 -16.48
CA PRO A 164 8.50 -12.97 -17.60
C PRO A 164 7.35 -12.03 -17.21
N ASN A 165 6.94 -11.18 -18.13
CA ASN A 165 5.75 -10.34 -17.95
C ASN A 165 4.49 -11.21 -17.80
N GLU A 166 3.60 -10.80 -16.89
CA GLU A 166 2.40 -11.53 -16.49
C GLU A 166 1.12 -10.67 -16.61
N GLY A 167 0.02 -11.33 -16.94
CA GLY A 167 -1.29 -10.71 -17.19
C GLY A 167 -1.51 -10.24 -18.65
N PRO A 168 -2.56 -9.43 -18.91
CA PRO A 168 -3.50 -8.87 -17.94
C PRO A 168 -4.43 -9.93 -17.33
N TYR A 169 -4.47 -9.95 -16.00
CA TYR A 169 -5.45 -10.67 -15.20
C TYR A 169 -6.66 -9.77 -14.93
N LYS A 170 -7.84 -10.36 -14.79
CA LYS A 170 -9.07 -9.62 -14.49
C LYS A 170 -9.49 -9.86 -13.06
N PHE A 171 -9.64 -8.77 -12.33
CA PHE A 171 -10.20 -8.76 -10.99
C PHE A 171 -11.62 -8.24 -11.04
N VAL A 172 -12.55 -9.02 -10.50
CA VAL A 172 -13.97 -8.68 -10.36
C VAL A 172 -14.30 -8.30 -8.93
N ARG A 173 -15.10 -7.25 -8.76
CA ARG A 173 -15.54 -6.76 -7.46
C ARG A 173 -16.56 -7.73 -6.83
N LYS A 174 -16.32 -8.13 -5.58
CA LYS A 174 -17.28 -8.94 -4.79
C LYS A 174 -18.57 -8.16 -4.51
N ARG A 175 -19.66 -8.92 -4.38
CA ARG A 175 -21.02 -8.39 -4.14
C ARG A 175 -21.38 -8.35 -2.67
#